data_AF-A0A3B8XHM3-F1
#
_entry.id   AF-A0A3B8XHM3-F1
#
_cell.length_a   1.000
_cell.length_b   1.000
_cell.length_c   1.000
_cell.angle_alpha   90.00
_cell.angle_beta   90.00
_cell.angle_gamma   90.00
#
_symmetry.space_group_name_H-M   'P 1'
#
loop_
_entity.id
_entity.type
_entity.pdbx_description
1 polymer ?
#
loop_
_entity_poly.entity_id
_entity_poly.type
_entity_poly.pdbx_seq_one_letter_code
_entity_poly.pdbx_strand_id
1 'polypeptide(L)'
;GDQLYERKHNPFVSYKDVQTNPARMANVVDFSQFAADLAGGQVPDYSWISPDQCHDMHGRSTAGACNFGNVQGLISTGDTFLSDTVSAITSSSAWTGNSAIFITWDETDFPFVDVSGCCDAVPGGGHVVTIVISHSDHAARTSSVAYNHYSMLRTIQDGWRLGCLGFTCDTANVPAMSDLVGPKG
;
A
#
# COMPACT_ATOMS: atom_id res chain seq x y z
N GLY A 1 -6.82 -18.53 -5.39
CA GLY A 1 -7.91 -18.18 -4.48
C GLY A 1 -9.16 -17.96 -5.29
N ASP A 2 -10.30 -18.44 -4.82
CA ASP A 2 -11.62 -18.08 -5.36
C ASP A 2 -12.34 -17.06 -4.47
N GLN A 3 -11.75 -16.70 -3.32
CA GLN A 3 -12.30 -15.75 -2.37
C GLN A 3 -11.98 -14.32 -2.80
N LEU A 4 -12.79 -13.35 -2.36
CA LEU A 4 -12.51 -11.93 -2.57
C LEU A 4 -11.43 -11.44 -1.60
N TYR A 5 -11.51 -11.88 -0.34
CA TYR A 5 -10.52 -11.58 0.69
C TYR A 5 -9.45 -12.68 0.74
N GLU A 6 -8.19 -12.29 0.67
CA GLU A 6 -7.05 -13.18 0.85
C GLU A 6 -6.24 -12.77 2.08
N ARG A 7 -6.17 -13.65 3.09
CA ARG A 7 -5.46 -13.39 4.36
C ARG A 7 -4.01 -12.95 4.14
N LYS A 8 -3.36 -13.45 3.09
CA LYS A 8 -1.97 -13.13 2.77
C LYS A 8 -1.74 -11.65 2.42
N HIS A 9 -2.75 -10.91 1.97
CA HIS A 9 -2.64 -9.49 1.62
C HIS A 9 -2.91 -8.55 2.81
N ASN A 10 -3.32 -9.10 3.96
CA ASN A 10 -3.45 -8.37 5.22
C ASN A 10 -2.30 -8.76 6.16
N PRO A 11 -1.23 -7.96 6.26
CA PRO A 11 -0.07 -8.35 7.07
C PRO A 11 -0.39 -8.39 8.57
N PHE A 12 -1.33 -7.57 9.07
CA PHE A 12 -1.61 -7.43 10.50
C PHE A 12 -2.11 -8.73 11.13
N VAL A 13 -2.96 -9.48 10.42
CA VAL A 13 -3.53 -10.74 10.91
C VAL A 13 -2.48 -11.87 10.99
N SER A 14 -1.27 -11.67 10.48
CA SER A 14 -0.17 -12.63 10.65
C SER A 14 0.56 -12.47 11.99
N TYR A 15 0.40 -11.35 12.69
CA TYR A 15 1.03 -11.12 13.99
C TYR A 15 0.20 -11.72 15.13
N LYS A 16 0.86 -12.50 16.00
CA LYS A 16 0.19 -13.19 17.11
C LYS A 16 -0.45 -12.21 18.10
N ASP A 17 0.22 -11.11 18.40
CA ASP A 17 -0.27 -10.09 19.33
C ASP A 17 -1.44 -9.28 18.79
N VAL A 18 -1.64 -9.23 17.48
CA VAL A 18 -2.88 -8.77 16.84
C VAL A 18 -3.96 -9.85 17.00
N GLN A 19 -3.69 -11.08 16.55
CA GLN A 19 -4.66 -12.19 16.57
C GLN A 19 -5.25 -12.47 17.97
N THR A 20 -4.43 -12.38 19.02
CA THR A 20 -4.87 -12.68 20.39
C THR A 20 -5.40 -11.46 21.16
N ASN A 21 -5.45 -10.28 20.54
CA ASN A 21 -5.94 -9.06 21.17
C ASN A 21 -7.20 -8.56 20.46
N PRO A 22 -8.40 -8.74 21.06
CA PRO A 22 -9.66 -8.32 20.45
C PRO A 22 -9.71 -6.84 20.06
N ALA A 23 -9.07 -5.95 20.84
CA ALA A 23 -9.05 -4.52 20.53
C ALA A 23 -8.19 -4.20 19.29
N ARG A 24 -7.13 -4.98 19.04
CA ARG A 24 -6.33 -4.82 17.80
C ARG A 24 -7.02 -5.43 16.60
N MET A 25 -7.65 -6.60 16.77
CA MET A 25 -8.47 -7.21 15.72
C MET A 25 -9.65 -6.34 15.32
N ALA A 26 -10.22 -5.55 16.23
CA ALA A 26 -11.30 -4.62 15.92
C ALA A 26 -10.89 -3.50 14.95
N ASN A 27 -9.59 -3.25 14.76
CA ASN A 27 -9.08 -2.30 13.75
C ASN A 27 -8.90 -2.94 12.37
N VAL A 28 -9.08 -4.26 12.25
CA VAL A 28 -9.09 -4.96 10.96
C VAL A 28 -10.54 -5.08 10.50
N VAL A 29 -10.94 -4.18 9.61
CA VAL A 29 -12.33 -4.00 9.19
C VAL A 29 -12.49 -4.22 7.69
N ASP A 30 -13.75 -4.36 7.26
CA ASP A 30 -14.09 -4.39 5.84
C ASP A 30 -13.97 -2.99 5.22
N PHE A 31 -13.53 -2.90 3.96
CA PHE A 31 -13.34 -1.62 3.27
C PHE A 31 -14.63 -0.79 3.15
N SER A 32 -15.82 -1.41 3.19
CA SER A 32 -17.10 -0.70 3.19
C SER A 32 -17.25 0.30 4.35
N GLN A 33 -16.51 0.14 5.45
CA GLN A 33 -16.49 1.11 6.55
C GLN A 33 -15.83 2.44 6.16
N PHE A 34 -14.86 2.41 5.24
CA PHE A 34 -13.99 3.55 4.95
C PHE A 34 -14.76 4.80 4.50
N ALA A 35 -15.83 4.64 3.72
CA ALA A 35 -16.67 5.75 3.29
C ALA A 35 -17.39 6.45 4.46
N ALA A 36 -17.85 5.66 5.45
CA ALA A 36 -18.47 6.22 6.67
C ALA A 36 -17.43 6.92 7.55
N ASP A 37 -16.22 6.36 7.65
CA ASP A 37 -15.12 6.97 8.41
C ASP A 37 -14.67 8.30 7.78
N LEU A 38 -14.56 8.37 6.45
CA LEU A 38 -14.28 9.62 5.71
C LEU A 38 -15.38 10.67 5.94
N ALA A 39 -16.65 10.28 5.80
CA ALA A 39 -17.78 11.20 5.97
C ALA A 39 -17.91 11.70 7.43
N GLY A 40 -17.58 10.85 8.39
CA GLY A 40 -17.64 11.15 9.82
C GLY A 40 -16.40 11.86 10.38
N GLY A 41 -15.33 12.01 9.60
CA GLY A 41 -14.04 12.51 10.09
C GLY A 41 -13.38 11.59 11.13
N GLN A 42 -13.63 10.28 11.03
CA GLN A 42 -13.14 9.24 11.94
C GLN A 42 -12.06 8.35 11.32
N VAL A 43 -11.47 8.80 10.20
CA VAL A 43 -10.39 8.06 9.54
C VAL A 43 -9.17 7.98 10.49
N PRO A 44 -8.56 6.80 10.67
CA PRO A 44 -7.35 6.65 11.47
C PRO A 44 -6.17 7.44 10.90
N ASP A 45 -5.22 7.83 11.76
CA ASP A 45 -3.95 8.46 11.34
C ASP A 45 -3.14 7.57 10.37
N TYR A 46 -3.32 6.25 10.45
CA TYR A 46 -2.75 5.28 9.52
C TYR A 46 -3.82 4.29 9.06
N SER A 47 -4.03 4.27 7.76
CA SER A 47 -4.96 3.35 7.09
C SER A 47 -4.18 2.50 6.08
N TRP A 48 -4.34 1.18 6.16
CA TRP A 48 -3.83 0.22 5.17
C TRP A 48 -5.02 -0.34 4.39
N ILE A 49 -5.05 -0.10 3.09
CA ILE A 49 -6.11 -0.59 2.21
C ILE A 49 -5.51 -1.68 1.34
N SER A 50 -5.99 -2.91 1.52
CA SER A 50 -5.75 -4.01 0.60
C SER A 50 -7.02 -4.21 -0.20
N PRO A 51 -7.04 -3.93 -1.52
CA PRO A 51 -8.19 -4.23 -2.35
C PRO A 51 -8.48 -5.74 -2.34
N ASP A 52 -9.72 -6.10 -2.66
CA ASP A 52 -10.08 -7.51 -2.87
C ASP A 52 -9.52 -8.04 -4.20
N GLN A 53 -9.60 -9.35 -4.40
CA GLN A 53 -9.09 -10.03 -5.60
C GLN A 53 -9.67 -9.54 -6.93
N CYS A 54 -10.76 -8.76 -6.94
CA CYS A 54 -11.32 -8.18 -8.16
C CYS A 54 -10.85 -6.75 -8.43
N HIS A 55 -10.29 -6.09 -7.42
CA HIS A 55 -9.82 -4.70 -7.50
C HIS A 55 -8.31 -4.57 -7.26
N ASP A 56 -7.61 -5.64 -6.87
CA ASP A 56 -6.16 -5.68 -6.65
C ASP A 56 -5.33 -5.90 -7.93
N MET A 57 -6.01 -5.95 -9.09
CA MET A 57 -5.44 -6.21 -10.42
C MET A 57 -4.92 -7.64 -10.66
N HIS A 58 -4.99 -8.54 -9.68
CA HIS A 58 -4.53 -9.93 -9.82
C HIS A 58 -5.65 -10.86 -10.31
N GLY A 59 -6.88 -10.70 -9.80
CA GLY A 59 -8.00 -11.57 -10.17
C GLY A 59 -7.99 -12.92 -9.46
N ARG A 60 -9.06 -13.68 -9.67
CA ARG A 60 -9.31 -15.02 -9.10
C ARG A 60 -9.43 -16.11 -10.17
N SER A 61 -9.37 -17.37 -9.77
CA SER A 61 -9.55 -18.52 -10.70
C SER A 61 -10.96 -18.67 -11.25
N THR A 62 -11.93 -17.97 -10.67
CA THR A 62 -13.34 -18.03 -11.08
C THR A 62 -13.56 -17.38 -12.45
N ALA A 63 -14.46 -17.93 -13.26
CA ALA A 63 -14.85 -17.36 -14.55
C ALA A 63 -15.52 -15.97 -14.39
N GLY A 64 -15.43 -15.13 -15.42
CA GLY A 64 -16.06 -13.80 -15.48
C GLY A 64 -15.06 -12.65 -15.51
N ALA A 65 -15.54 -11.43 -15.26
CA ALA A 65 -14.74 -10.20 -15.37
C ALA A 65 -13.53 -10.16 -14.41
N CYS A 66 -13.63 -10.83 -13.28
CA CYS A 66 -12.61 -10.92 -12.24
C CYS A 66 -11.69 -12.16 -12.40
N ASN A 67 -11.73 -12.84 -13.54
CA ASN A 67 -10.83 -13.95 -13.80
C ASN A 67 -9.39 -13.44 -13.99
N PHE A 68 -8.38 -14.09 -13.38
CA PHE A 68 -6.95 -13.69 -13.55
C PHE A 68 -6.50 -13.67 -15.02
N GLY A 69 -7.16 -14.41 -15.91
CA GLY A 69 -6.90 -14.37 -17.35
C GLY A 69 -7.38 -13.09 -18.04
N ASN A 70 -8.23 -12.29 -17.39
CA ASN A 70 -8.74 -11.00 -17.89
C ASN A 70 -7.86 -9.83 -17.45
N VAL A 71 -6.55 -9.91 -17.72
CA VAL A 71 -5.53 -8.97 -17.23
C VAL A 71 -5.90 -7.51 -17.49
N GLN A 72 -6.30 -7.15 -18.72
CA GLN A 72 -6.64 -5.76 -19.05
C GLN A 72 -7.90 -5.27 -18.33
N GLY A 73 -8.90 -6.14 -18.13
CA GLY A 73 -10.09 -5.80 -17.37
C GLY A 73 -9.80 -5.62 -15.89
N LEU A 74 -8.90 -6.44 -15.33
CA LEU A 74 -8.46 -6.32 -13.93
C LEU A 74 -7.66 -5.04 -13.69
N ILE A 75 -6.74 -4.69 -14.59
CA ILE A 75 -6.00 -3.41 -14.54
C ILE A 75 -6.98 -2.23 -14.60
N SER A 76 -7.92 -2.23 -15.56
CA SER A 76 -8.92 -1.17 -15.67
C SER A 76 -9.83 -1.05 -14.44
N THR A 77 -10.18 -2.19 -13.83
CA THR A 77 -11.02 -2.23 -12.62
C THR A 77 -10.26 -1.71 -11.41
N GLY A 78 -9.00 -2.14 -11.23
CA GLY A 78 -8.14 -1.64 -10.15
C GLY A 78 -7.79 -0.16 -10.31
N ASP A 79 -7.58 0.33 -11.53
CA ASP A 79 -7.31 1.75 -11.80
C ASP A 79 -8.54 2.62 -11.47
N THR A 80 -9.74 2.15 -11.82
CA THR A 80 -10.99 2.81 -11.41
C THR A 80 -11.12 2.84 -9.88
N PHE A 81 -10.87 1.71 -9.21
CA PHE A 81 -10.89 1.63 -7.75
C PHE A 81 -9.90 2.61 -7.10
N LEU A 82 -8.68 2.70 -7.63
CA LEU A 82 -7.66 3.64 -7.15
C LEU A 82 -8.10 5.09 -7.38
N SER A 83 -8.59 5.42 -8.57
CA SER A 83 -9.10 6.75 -8.89
C SER A 83 -10.19 7.18 -7.93
N ASP A 84 -11.20 6.33 -7.70
CA ASP A 84 -12.32 6.63 -6.80
C ASP A 84 -11.86 6.77 -5.35
N THR A 85 -11.01 5.85 -4.88
CA THR A 85 -10.49 5.85 -3.49
C THR A 85 -9.61 7.06 -3.22
N VAL A 86 -8.65 7.35 -4.09
CA VAL A 86 -7.76 8.51 -3.96
C VAL A 86 -8.56 9.81 -4.05
N SER A 87 -9.54 9.90 -4.96
CA SER A 87 -10.41 11.07 -5.07
C SER A 87 -11.23 11.28 -3.79
N ALA A 88 -11.79 10.21 -3.21
CA ALA A 88 -12.52 10.27 -1.96
C ALA A 88 -11.65 10.74 -0.79
N ILE A 89 -10.41 10.23 -0.67
CA ILE A 89 -9.46 10.64 0.36
C ILE A 89 -9.13 12.12 0.19
N THR A 90 -8.65 12.51 -0.99
CA THR A 90 -8.15 13.86 -1.27
C THR A 90 -9.22 14.94 -1.24
N SER A 91 -10.50 14.56 -1.38
CA SER A 91 -11.64 15.47 -1.24
C SER A 91 -12.22 15.52 0.19
N SER A 92 -11.75 14.67 1.10
CA SER A 92 -12.26 14.60 2.48
C SER A 92 -11.55 15.58 3.41
N SER A 93 -12.14 15.81 4.59
CA SER A 93 -11.52 16.59 5.66
C SER A 93 -10.31 15.89 6.31
N ALA A 94 -10.05 14.62 5.98
CA ALA A 94 -8.88 13.90 6.47
C ALA A 94 -7.59 14.26 5.69
N TRP A 95 -7.72 14.75 4.45
CA TRP A 95 -6.59 15.13 3.61
C TRP A 95 -6.07 16.53 3.97
N THR A 96 -5.15 16.60 4.93
CA THR A 96 -4.68 17.86 5.53
C THR A 96 -3.19 17.84 5.81
N GLY A 97 -2.58 19.01 6.06
CA GLY A 97 -1.24 19.13 6.63
C GLY A 97 -0.19 18.24 5.96
N ASN A 98 0.21 17.18 6.67
CA ASN A 98 1.26 16.22 6.30
C ASN A 98 0.72 14.85 5.81
N SER A 99 -0.54 14.78 5.37
CA SER A 99 -1.10 13.54 4.81
C SER A 99 -0.31 13.09 3.58
N ALA A 100 -0.08 11.78 3.47
CA ALA A 100 0.53 11.15 2.31
C ALA A 100 -0.20 9.84 1.97
N ILE A 101 -0.34 9.55 0.68
CA ILE A 101 -0.84 8.28 0.15
C ILE A 101 0.33 7.59 -0.53
N PHE A 102 0.57 6.33 -0.15
CA PHE A 102 1.48 5.43 -0.85
C PHE A 102 0.64 4.41 -1.61
N ILE A 103 0.84 4.32 -2.93
CA ILE A 103 0.25 3.29 -3.79
C ILE A 103 1.40 2.44 -4.28
N THR A 104 1.39 1.15 -3.96
CA THR A 104 2.46 0.21 -4.31
C THR A 104 1.87 -1.16 -4.60
N TRP A 105 2.62 -2.00 -5.30
CA TRP A 105 2.29 -3.39 -5.58
C TRP A 105 3.21 -4.29 -4.73
N ASP A 106 2.67 -5.38 -4.22
CA ASP A 106 3.41 -6.31 -3.36
C ASP A 106 4.48 -7.08 -4.14
N GLU A 107 4.18 -7.48 -5.37
CA GLU A 107 5.10 -8.18 -6.27
C GLU A 107 4.85 -7.91 -7.77
N THR A 108 5.80 -8.36 -8.60
CA THR A 108 5.56 -8.71 -10.01
C THR A 108 4.62 -9.90 -10.13
N ASP A 109 3.97 -10.06 -11.27
CA ASP A 109 3.08 -11.20 -11.53
C ASP A 109 3.80 -12.45 -12.08
N PHE A 110 3.10 -13.60 -12.07
CA PHE A 110 3.52 -14.86 -12.68
C PHE A 110 3.95 -14.64 -14.14
N PRO A 111 5.08 -15.21 -14.59
CA PRO A 111 5.85 -16.30 -13.97
C PRO A 111 6.91 -15.88 -12.94
N PHE A 112 6.83 -14.68 -12.34
CA PHE A 112 7.79 -14.19 -11.33
C PHE A 112 9.24 -14.24 -11.82
N VAL A 113 9.45 -13.89 -13.08
CA VAL A 113 10.77 -13.89 -13.74
C VAL A 113 11.51 -12.56 -13.60
N ASP A 114 10.82 -11.53 -13.12
CA ASP A 114 11.47 -10.25 -12.85
C ASP A 114 12.28 -10.32 -11.55
N VAL A 115 13.59 -10.25 -11.71
CA VAL A 115 14.59 -10.19 -10.63
C VAL A 115 15.29 -8.84 -10.58
N SER A 116 14.72 -7.81 -11.21
CA SER A 116 15.30 -6.46 -11.26
C SER A 116 15.08 -5.64 -9.99
N GLY A 117 14.55 -6.25 -8.93
CA GLY A 117 14.48 -5.65 -7.60
C GLY A 117 15.86 -5.22 -7.08
N CYS A 118 15.89 -4.15 -6.28
CA CYS A 118 17.12 -3.61 -5.71
C CYS A 118 17.40 -4.13 -4.30
N CYS A 119 18.47 -3.61 -3.68
CA CYS A 119 18.52 -3.48 -2.22
C CYS A 119 18.48 -4.83 -1.47
N ASP A 120 19.36 -5.75 -1.88
CA ASP A 120 19.50 -7.13 -1.38
C ASP A 120 18.28 -8.06 -1.63
N ALA A 121 17.39 -7.71 -2.56
CA ALA A 121 16.30 -8.57 -2.98
C ALA A 121 16.79 -9.73 -3.88
N VAL A 122 17.00 -10.93 -3.31
CA VAL A 122 17.44 -12.12 -4.09
C VAL A 122 16.56 -13.35 -3.76
N PRO A 123 15.75 -13.87 -4.71
CA PRO A 123 15.48 -13.32 -6.04
C PRO A 123 14.58 -12.06 -6.02
N GLY A 124 13.99 -11.72 -4.87
CA GLY A 124 13.09 -10.58 -4.72
C GLY A 124 11.67 -10.83 -5.26
N GLY A 125 10.86 -9.76 -5.30
CA GLY A 125 9.52 -9.73 -5.89
C GLY A 125 9.44 -8.93 -7.19
N GLY A 126 10.57 -8.69 -7.86
CA GLY A 126 10.65 -7.85 -9.06
C GLY A 126 10.70 -6.33 -8.79
N HIS A 127 10.61 -5.55 -9.87
CA HIS A 127 10.56 -4.09 -9.83
C HIS A 127 9.11 -3.62 -10.02
N VAL A 128 8.52 -3.13 -8.94
CA VAL A 128 7.12 -2.70 -8.88
C VAL A 128 6.98 -1.19 -8.98
N VAL A 129 5.83 -0.75 -9.47
CA VAL A 129 5.47 0.67 -9.45
C VAL A 129 5.24 1.12 -7.99
N THR A 130 5.68 2.33 -7.65
CA THR A 130 5.27 2.98 -6.41
C THR A 130 4.99 4.45 -6.68
N ILE A 131 3.84 4.93 -6.22
CA ILE A 131 3.38 6.31 -6.36
C ILE A 131 3.21 6.87 -4.96
N VAL A 132 3.71 8.09 -4.77
CA VAL A 132 3.52 8.87 -3.55
C VAL A 132 2.74 10.11 -3.90
N ILE A 133 1.61 10.32 -3.22
CA ILE A 133 0.83 11.56 -3.30
C ILE A 133 0.97 12.23 -1.94
N SER A 134 1.53 13.43 -1.91
CA SER A 134 1.72 14.20 -0.67
C SER A 134 0.80 15.41 -0.68
N HIS A 135 0.14 15.69 0.44
CA HIS A 135 -0.61 16.94 0.61
C HIS A 135 0.35 18.13 0.63
N SER A 136 1.56 17.94 1.17
CA SER A 136 2.55 19.00 1.38
C SER A 136 3.47 19.27 0.17
N ASP A 137 3.57 18.33 -0.77
CA ASP A 137 4.35 18.48 -2.01
C ASP A 137 3.46 18.26 -3.23
N HIS A 138 3.19 19.35 -3.96
CA HIS A 138 2.37 19.35 -5.18
C HIS A 138 3.20 19.24 -6.47
N ALA A 139 4.53 19.11 -6.38
CA ALA A 139 5.37 18.98 -7.56
C ALA A 139 5.51 17.52 -8.00
N ALA A 140 5.00 17.24 -9.21
CA ALA A 140 5.22 15.97 -9.88
C ALA A 140 6.72 15.77 -10.18
N ARG A 141 7.25 14.61 -9.79
CA ARG A 141 8.66 14.24 -9.98
C ARG A 141 8.80 12.72 -10.06
N THR A 142 9.94 12.28 -10.55
CA THR A 142 10.39 10.88 -10.48
C THR A 142 11.64 10.81 -9.61
N SER A 143 11.79 9.71 -8.88
CA SER A 143 13.01 9.42 -8.14
C SER A 143 13.90 8.47 -8.93
N SER A 144 15.21 8.70 -8.91
CA SER A 144 16.22 7.73 -9.37
C SER A 144 16.85 6.95 -8.21
N VAL A 145 16.37 7.15 -6.98
CA VAL A 145 16.82 6.41 -5.81
C VAL A 145 16.21 5.02 -5.82
N ALA A 146 17.02 4.02 -5.53
CA ALA A 146 16.56 2.65 -5.40
C ALA A 146 15.82 2.47 -4.06
N TYR A 147 14.56 2.05 -4.13
CA TYR A 147 13.70 1.80 -2.97
C TYR A 147 13.18 0.36 -2.97
N ASN A 148 12.97 -0.16 -1.76
CA ASN A 148 12.25 -1.42 -1.52
C ASN A 148 11.07 -1.18 -0.56
N HIS A 149 10.27 -2.21 -0.28
CA HIS A 149 9.12 -2.08 0.65
C HIS A 149 9.51 -1.60 2.05
N TYR A 150 10.73 -1.90 2.52
CA TYR A 150 11.23 -1.37 3.78
C TYR A 150 11.47 0.14 3.73
N SER A 151 11.74 0.71 2.54
CA SER A 151 11.94 2.16 2.35
C SER A 151 10.64 2.93 2.62
N MET A 152 9.50 2.38 2.20
CA MET A 152 8.18 2.92 2.56
C MET A 152 7.96 2.87 4.08
N LEU A 153 8.20 1.72 4.73
CA LEU A 153 8.05 1.61 6.18
C LEU A 153 8.99 2.55 6.93
N ARG A 154 10.24 2.67 6.47
CA ARG A 154 11.22 3.59 7.05
C ARG A 154 10.76 5.05 6.92
N THR A 155 10.14 5.40 5.80
CA THR A 155 9.57 6.75 5.58
C THR A 155 8.46 7.05 6.58
N ILE A 156 7.56 6.09 6.83
CA ILE A 156 6.50 6.21 7.85
C ILE A 156 7.10 6.35 9.25
N GLN A 157 8.07 5.51 9.61
CA GLN A 157 8.76 5.58 10.90
C GLN A 157 9.41 6.94 11.12
N ASP A 158 10.14 7.45 10.12
CA ASP A 158 10.79 8.74 10.17
C ASP A 158 9.77 9.88 10.35
N GLY A 159 8.66 9.85 9.60
CA GLY A 159 7.60 10.84 9.68
C GLY A 159 6.92 10.89 11.06
N TRP A 160 6.78 9.73 11.70
CA TRP A 160 6.17 9.61 13.03
C TRP A 160 7.18 9.60 14.19
N ARG A 161 8.48 9.79 13.88
CA ARG A 161 9.58 9.78 14.87
C ARG A 161 9.63 8.46 15.66
N LEU A 162 9.30 7.36 15.00
CA LEU A 162 9.41 6.02 15.54
C LEU A 162 10.83 5.48 15.37
N GLY A 163 11.21 4.52 16.22
CA GLY A 163 12.44 3.75 16.04
C GLY A 163 12.35 2.82 14.82
N CYS A 164 13.50 2.49 14.24
CA CYS A 164 13.57 1.48 13.19
C CYS A 164 13.25 0.08 13.74
N LEU A 165 12.73 -0.78 12.87
CA LEU A 165 12.40 -2.18 13.11
C LEU A 165 13.08 -3.07 12.08
N GLY A 166 13.87 -4.05 12.52
CA GLY A 166 14.50 -5.05 11.63
C GLY A 166 15.24 -4.41 10.46
N PHE A 167 14.87 -4.76 9.22
CA PHE A 167 15.53 -4.29 8.01
C PHE A 167 15.42 -2.78 7.76
N THR A 168 14.46 -2.07 8.36
CA THR A 168 14.40 -0.60 8.26
C THR A 168 15.55 0.12 8.99
N CYS A 169 16.35 -0.61 9.78
CA CYS A 169 17.57 -0.09 10.39
C CYS A 169 18.77 -0.08 9.43
N ASP A 170 18.67 -0.73 8.26
CA ASP A 170 19.71 -0.70 7.23
C ASP A 170 19.64 0.63 6.46
N THR A 171 20.45 1.61 6.88
CA THR A 171 20.50 2.90 6.21
C THR A 171 21.28 2.90 4.90
N ALA A 172 21.94 1.79 4.54
CA ALA A 172 22.66 1.68 3.28
C ALA A 172 21.73 1.27 2.13
N ASN A 173 20.86 0.30 2.37
CA ASN A 173 19.96 -0.24 1.35
C ASN A 173 18.49 0.17 1.51
N VAL A 174 18.12 0.80 2.62
CA VAL A 174 16.73 1.21 2.91
C VAL A 174 16.66 2.72 3.17
N PRO A 175 16.93 3.56 2.15
CA PRO A 175 16.76 5.01 2.28
C PRO A 175 15.27 5.37 2.44
N ALA A 176 14.98 6.41 3.22
CA ALA A 176 13.63 6.97 3.26
C ALA A 176 13.30 7.66 1.93
N MET A 177 12.04 7.58 1.50
CA MET A 177 11.50 8.18 0.27
C MET A 177 11.29 9.69 0.41
N SER A 178 12.24 10.38 1.07
CA SER A 178 12.13 11.80 1.45
C SER A 178 12.07 12.74 0.25
N ASP A 179 12.60 12.33 -0.89
CA ASP A 179 12.51 13.07 -2.14
C ASP A 179 11.10 13.02 -2.76
N LEU A 180 10.27 12.04 -2.38
CA LEU A 180 8.90 11.87 -2.88
C LEU A 180 7.83 12.39 -1.92
N VAL A 181 8.01 12.24 -0.60
CA VAL A 181 7.01 12.72 0.39
C VAL A 181 7.12 14.22 0.70
N GLY A 182 8.27 14.83 0.42
CA GLY A 182 8.57 16.21 0.79
C GLY A 182 9.29 16.34 2.15
N PRO A 183 9.50 17.57 2.64
CA PRO A 183 10.24 17.83 3.88
C PRO A 183 9.56 17.19 5.11
N LYS A 184 10.38 16.80 6.10
CA LYS A 184 9.88 16.25 7.38
C LYS A 184 9.07 17.31 8.15
N GLY A 185 7.92 16.92 8.68
CA GLY A 185 7.08 17.71 9.59
C GLY A 185 7.57 17.77 11.04
#